data_AF-A0A4R1TZ45-F1
#
_entry.id   AF-A0A4R1TZ45-F1
#
_cell.length_a   1.000
_cell.length_b   1.000
_cell.length_c   1.000
_cell.angle_alpha   90.00
_cell.angle_beta   90.00
_cell.angle_gamma   90.00
#
_symmetry.space_group_name_H-M   'P 1'
#
loop_
_entity.id
_entity.type
_entity.pdbx_description
1 polymer ?
#
loop_
_entity_poly.entity_id
_entity_poly.type
_entity_poly.pdbx_seq_one_letter_code
_entity_poly.pdbx_strand_id
1 'polypeptide(L)'
;MRESADGTLWPIHDTNIGRTTNFSANGHFFNPYTRSATNERNNPAIHDLHDATLHSLKLRDPLGNVTGHAFQPLVTMMHQVDVGNRNLVYMFDIKTLPAIAKTAAMVRRLGLQDRAILKFNSTLVSPGSVLSETRGINFVPVIGTGSLDQIVDHYHLEKSSPSERVAAYVNDFAKTAGFVYFEVRNKMFTGPRSGNSFDTKVDGPLSQINFYMALSHIPQGGYSPYTEHYATPSQPGMGYYYVDGHCCQLLTDNHDRSGYFGTDARDDREVLHYMVSYNAVTISDIAAAAMSEARQMGARAEESKLYY
;
A
#
# COMPACT_ATOMS: atom_id res chain seq x y z
N MET A 1 -0.57 3.34 -7.96
CA MET A 1 -1.10 4.16 -9.08
C MET A 1 -0.45 5.51 -9.07
N ARG A 2 0.06 5.94 -10.22
CA ARG A 2 0.71 7.25 -10.40
C ARG A 2 0.32 7.86 -11.75
N GLU A 3 0.51 9.17 -11.85
CA GLU A 3 0.15 9.96 -13.02
C GLU A 3 1.37 10.20 -13.90
N SER A 4 1.18 10.13 -15.22
CA SER A 4 2.14 10.63 -16.20
C SER A 4 2.11 12.16 -16.26
N ALA A 5 3.01 12.77 -17.05
CA ALA A 5 3.00 14.21 -17.33
C ALA A 5 1.66 14.69 -17.92
N ASP A 6 0.98 13.81 -18.69
CA ASP A 6 -0.33 14.10 -19.30
C ASP A 6 -1.50 13.85 -18.34
N GLY A 7 -1.21 13.42 -17.11
CA GLY A 7 -2.21 13.16 -16.07
C GLY A 7 -2.96 11.83 -16.21
N THR A 8 -2.50 10.93 -17.08
CA THR A 8 -3.05 9.58 -17.24
C THR A 8 -2.59 8.68 -16.10
N LEU A 9 -3.46 7.78 -15.63
CA LEU A 9 -3.15 6.85 -14.56
C LEU A 9 -2.44 5.61 -15.09
N TRP A 10 -1.33 5.25 -14.45
CA TRP A 10 -0.52 4.08 -14.78
C TRP A 10 -0.35 3.15 -13.56
N PRO A 11 -0.43 1.80 -13.77
CA PRO A 11 -0.30 0.81 -12.71
C PRO A 11 1.17 0.54 -12.37
N ILE A 12 1.81 1.51 -11.74
CA ILE A 12 3.18 1.40 -11.24
C ILE A 12 3.24 1.62 -9.72
N HIS A 13 4.12 0.85 -9.08
CA HIS A 13 4.46 0.99 -7.65
C HIS A 13 5.44 2.15 -7.44
N ASP A 14 6.58 2.10 -8.13
CA ASP A 14 7.70 3.03 -8.01
C ASP A 14 7.34 4.43 -8.53
N THR A 15 8.02 5.46 -8.01
CA THR A 15 7.99 6.83 -8.55
C THR A 15 8.63 6.91 -9.93
N ASN A 16 9.57 6.00 -10.22
CA ASN A 16 10.39 6.01 -11.43
C ASN A 16 10.20 4.71 -12.23
N ILE A 17 10.47 4.76 -13.53
CA ILE A 17 10.05 3.70 -14.45
C ILE A 17 11.12 2.66 -14.80
N GLY A 18 12.39 2.95 -14.51
CA GLY A 18 13.54 2.22 -15.06
C GLY A 18 13.65 0.78 -14.54
N ARG A 19 13.18 0.53 -13.32
CA ARG A 19 13.19 -0.83 -12.75
C ARG A 19 12.23 -1.77 -13.50
N THR A 20 11.02 -1.31 -13.76
CA THR A 20 9.91 -2.15 -14.23
C THR A 20 9.67 -2.07 -15.74
N THR A 21 10.37 -1.19 -16.44
CA THR A 21 10.22 -0.99 -17.89
C THR A 21 11.56 -1.02 -18.61
N ASN A 22 11.53 -1.25 -19.92
CA ASN A 22 12.71 -1.20 -20.79
C ASN A 22 13.15 0.23 -21.16
N PHE A 23 12.81 1.24 -20.36
CA PHE A 23 13.28 2.60 -20.63
C PHE A 23 14.81 2.64 -20.59
N SER A 24 15.38 3.35 -21.55
CA SER A 24 16.82 3.57 -21.64
C SER A 24 17.11 4.97 -22.14
N ALA A 25 18.06 5.64 -21.49
CA ALA A 25 18.75 6.76 -22.08
C ALA A 25 20.07 6.23 -22.67
N ASN A 26 20.31 6.48 -23.96
CA ASN A 26 21.54 6.09 -24.65
C ASN A 26 21.81 4.56 -24.70
N GLY A 27 20.75 3.73 -24.74
CA GLY A 27 20.87 2.29 -24.96
C GLY A 27 21.24 1.44 -23.73
N HIS A 28 21.26 2.04 -22.53
CA HIS A 28 21.48 1.32 -21.27
C HIS A 28 20.21 1.30 -20.41
N PHE A 29 19.88 0.15 -19.84
CA PHE A 29 18.79 0.04 -18.86
C PHE A 29 19.25 0.48 -17.48
N PHE A 30 18.29 0.91 -16.68
CA PHE A 30 18.51 1.16 -15.27
C PHE A 30 18.93 -0.11 -14.54
N ASN A 31 20.00 0.00 -13.76
CA ASN A 31 20.47 -1.01 -12.83
C ASN A 31 20.07 -0.60 -11.39
N PRO A 32 19.14 -1.32 -10.74
CA PRO A 32 18.70 -1.01 -9.38
C PRO A 32 19.81 -1.00 -8.32
N TYR A 33 20.92 -1.71 -8.57
CA TYR A 33 22.03 -1.87 -7.62
C TYR A 33 23.12 -0.81 -7.74
N THR A 34 23.01 0.13 -8.69
CA THR A 34 24.04 1.14 -8.93
C THR A 34 23.48 2.54 -8.76
N ARG A 35 24.04 3.36 -7.85
CA ARG A 35 23.68 4.79 -7.75
C ARG A 35 24.74 5.62 -8.45
N SER A 36 24.38 6.25 -9.57
CA SER A 36 25.27 7.16 -10.32
C SER A 36 24.45 8.06 -11.24
N ALA A 37 24.94 9.28 -11.50
CA ALA A 37 24.24 10.23 -12.38
C ALA A 37 23.95 9.66 -13.78
N THR A 38 24.79 8.76 -14.29
CA THR A 38 24.56 8.08 -15.57
C THR A 38 23.43 7.06 -15.48
N ASN A 39 23.38 6.28 -14.39
CA ASN A 39 22.32 5.29 -14.18
C ASN A 39 20.96 5.96 -13.92
N GLU A 40 20.93 7.08 -13.19
CA GLU A 40 19.68 7.80 -12.88
C GLU A 40 18.97 8.34 -14.12
N ARG A 41 19.71 8.67 -15.20
CA ARG A 41 19.11 9.08 -16.48
C ARG A 41 18.26 7.98 -17.12
N ASN A 42 18.49 6.72 -16.77
CA ASN A 42 17.72 5.58 -17.25
C ASN A 42 16.49 5.29 -16.37
N ASN A 43 16.25 6.11 -15.35
CA ASN A 43 15.17 5.92 -14.39
C ASN A 43 14.45 7.24 -14.09
N PRO A 44 13.90 7.91 -15.11
CA PRO A 44 13.13 9.14 -14.89
C PRO A 44 11.88 8.85 -14.06
N ALA A 45 11.40 9.88 -13.36
CA ALA A 45 10.12 9.80 -12.66
C ALA A 45 8.98 9.71 -13.67
N ILE A 46 7.93 8.95 -13.34
CA ILE A 46 6.80 8.75 -14.28
C ILE A 46 6.07 10.06 -14.59
N HIS A 47 6.02 10.99 -13.62
CA HIS A 47 5.35 12.28 -13.79
C HIS A 47 6.08 13.22 -14.76
N ASP A 48 7.33 12.91 -15.13
CA ASP A 48 8.11 13.66 -16.12
C ASP A 48 7.92 13.12 -17.55
N LEU A 49 7.22 11.99 -17.71
CA LEU A 49 7.07 11.32 -18.99
C LEU A 49 5.66 11.49 -19.57
N HIS A 50 5.60 11.83 -20.85
CA HIS A 50 4.37 11.83 -21.63
C HIS A 50 3.90 10.41 -21.98
N ASP A 51 2.60 10.25 -22.18
CA ASP A 51 1.95 8.97 -22.50
C ASP A 51 2.52 8.35 -23.78
N ALA A 52 2.88 9.16 -24.77
CA ALA A 52 3.50 8.68 -26.01
C ALA A 52 4.80 7.89 -25.74
N THR A 53 5.62 8.36 -24.81
CA THR A 53 6.83 7.64 -24.38
C THR A 53 6.44 6.37 -23.64
N LEU A 54 5.54 6.47 -22.66
CA LEU A 54 5.14 5.32 -21.82
C LEU A 54 4.51 4.19 -22.63
N HIS A 55 3.72 4.50 -23.65
CA HIS A 55 3.11 3.53 -24.57
C HIS A 55 4.13 2.76 -25.42
N SER A 56 5.32 3.31 -25.64
CA SER A 56 6.39 2.61 -26.37
C SER A 56 7.13 1.58 -25.52
N LEU A 57 6.93 1.59 -24.20
CA LEU A 57 7.67 0.76 -23.26
C LEU A 57 7.07 -0.64 -23.14
N LYS A 58 7.96 -1.57 -22.78
CA LYS A 58 7.64 -2.95 -22.39
C LYS A 58 8.03 -3.17 -20.95
N LEU A 59 7.28 -4.04 -20.28
CA LEU A 59 7.55 -4.43 -18.89
C LEU A 59 8.79 -5.31 -18.80
N ARG A 60 9.51 -5.18 -17.69
CA ARG A 60 10.59 -6.07 -17.29
C ARG A 60 10.09 -7.06 -16.24
N ASP A 61 10.59 -8.30 -16.30
CA ASP A 61 10.34 -9.30 -15.26
C ASP A 61 11.19 -9.02 -13.99
N PRO A 62 10.97 -9.72 -12.87
CA PRO A 62 11.77 -9.55 -11.65
C PRO A 62 13.27 -9.84 -11.80
N LEU A 63 13.68 -10.54 -12.87
CA LEU A 63 15.08 -10.80 -13.21
C LEU A 63 15.68 -9.66 -14.06
N GLY A 64 14.86 -8.69 -14.44
CA GLY A 64 15.24 -7.54 -15.25
C GLY A 64 15.19 -7.78 -16.76
N ASN A 65 14.67 -8.91 -17.24
CA ASN A 65 14.53 -9.19 -18.67
C ASN A 65 13.34 -8.44 -19.26
N VAL A 66 13.50 -7.91 -20.47
CA VAL A 66 12.39 -7.26 -21.19
C VAL A 66 11.41 -8.33 -21.68
N THR A 67 10.14 -8.20 -21.29
CA THR A 67 9.08 -9.12 -21.67
C THR A 67 8.41 -8.70 -23.00
N GLY A 68 7.52 -9.53 -23.52
CA GLY A 68 6.65 -9.18 -24.63
C GLY A 68 5.47 -8.25 -24.25
N HIS A 69 5.27 -7.98 -22.96
CA HIS A 69 4.11 -7.23 -22.48
C HIS A 69 4.35 -5.72 -22.54
N ALA A 70 3.44 -4.99 -23.19
CA ALA A 70 3.47 -3.54 -23.24
C ALA A 70 3.15 -2.94 -21.86
N PHE A 71 3.77 -1.80 -21.54
CA PHE A 71 3.31 -0.99 -20.42
C PHE A 71 2.03 -0.27 -20.85
N GLN A 72 0.95 -0.43 -20.08
CA GLN A 72 -0.38 0.06 -20.47
C GLN A 72 -0.98 0.98 -19.41
N PRO A 73 -1.77 1.99 -19.82
CA PRO A 73 -2.57 2.79 -18.90
C PRO A 73 -3.51 1.91 -18.07
N LEU A 74 -3.80 2.36 -16.85
CA LEU A 74 -4.63 1.62 -15.91
C LEU A 74 -6.01 1.30 -16.48
N VAL A 75 -6.66 2.25 -17.16
CA VAL A 75 -7.98 2.04 -17.77
C VAL A 75 -7.98 0.89 -18.78
N THR A 76 -6.93 0.80 -19.60
CA THR A 76 -6.80 -0.25 -20.63
C THR A 76 -6.64 -1.61 -19.98
N MET A 77 -5.74 -1.70 -19.00
CA MET A 77 -5.52 -2.93 -18.23
C MET A 77 -6.81 -3.37 -17.53
N MET A 78 -7.51 -2.45 -16.86
CA MET A 78 -8.75 -2.73 -16.14
C MET A 78 -9.86 -3.21 -17.06
N HIS A 79 -10.04 -2.59 -18.23
CA HIS A 79 -11.02 -3.03 -19.21
C HIS A 79 -10.73 -4.46 -19.70
N GLN A 80 -9.46 -4.79 -19.95
CA GLN A 80 -9.08 -6.14 -20.38
C GLN A 80 -9.30 -7.19 -19.29
N VAL A 81 -8.88 -6.89 -18.05
CA VAL A 81 -9.04 -7.80 -16.92
C VAL A 81 -10.51 -8.02 -16.60
N ASP A 82 -11.33 -6.97 -16.60
CA ASP A 82 -12.75 -7.08 -16.26
C ASP A 82 -13.56 -7.90 -17.25
N VAL A 83 -13.24 -7.76 -18.54
CA VAL A 83 -13.85 -8.58 -19.61
C VAL A 83 -13.47 -10.05 -19.43
N GLY A 84 -12.24 -10.34 -18.96
CA GLY A 84 -11.76 -11.70 -18.74
C GLY A 84 -12.26 -12.36 -17.46
N ASN A 85 -12.47 -11.59 -16.38
CA ASN A 85 -12.96 -12.12 -15.11
C ASN A 85 -13.71 -11.06 -14.29
N ARG A 86 -15.05 -11.16 -14.30
CA ARG A 86 -15.93 -10.23 -13.57
C ARG A 86 -15.98 -10.45 -12.06
N ASN A 87 -15.37 -11.51 -11.53
CA ASN A 87 -15.44 -11.82 -10.10
C ASN A 87 -14.26 -11.26 -9.31
N LEU A 88 -13.38 -10.48 -9.94
CA LEU A 88 -12.23 -9.88 -9.28
C LEU A 88 -12.63 -8.64 -8.46
N VAL A 89 -12.06 -8.53 -7.27
CA VAL A 89 -12.06 -7.32 -6.46
C VAL A 89 -10.77 -6.56 -6.72
N TYR A 90 -10.89 -5.27 -7.01
CA TYR A 90 -9.78 -4.39 -7.36
C TYR A 90 -9.46 -3.47 -6.20
N MET A 91 -8.21 -3.48 -5.75
CA MET A 91 -7.72 -2.56 -4.74
C MET A 91 -6.65 -1.65 -5.34
N PHE A 92 -6.97 -0.37 -5.43
CA PHE A 92 -6.12 0.64 -6.03
C PHE A 92 -5.30 1.34 -4.95
N ASP A 93 -4.01 1.01 -4.85
CA ASP A 93 -3.08 1.71 -3.98
C ASP A 93 -2.64 3.04 -4.62
N ILE A 94 -3.24 4.13 -4.15
CA ILE A 94 -3.17 5.48 -4.70
C ILE A 94 -2.21 6.34 -3.87
N LYS A 95 -1.36 7.09 -4.57
CA LYS A 95 -0.23 7.81 -3.95
C LYS A 95 -0.38 9.33 -3.89
N THR A 96 -1.36 9.91 -4.58
CA THR A 96 -1.57 11.37 -4.67
C THR A 96 -3.06 11.70 -4.56
N LEU A 97 -3.39 12.89 -4.05
CA LEU A 97 -4.77 13.37 -3.98
C LEU A 97 -5.45 13.44 -5.37
N PRO A 98 -4.85 14.03 -6.42
CA PRO A 98 -5.47 14.06 -7.75
C PRO A 98 -5.78 12.67 -8.32
N ALA A 99 -4.93 11.67 -8.03
CA ALA A 99 -5.15 10.30 -8.47
C ALA A 99 -6.34 9.63 -7.77
N ILE A 100 -6.78 10.08 -6.58
CA ILE A 100 -7.99 9.55 -5.92
C ILE A 100 -9.21 9.85 -6.80
N ALA A 101 -9.45 11.11 -7.11
CA ALA A 101 -10.59 11.54 -7.92
C ALA A 101 -10.56 10.96 -9.34
N LYS A 102 -9.38 10.87 -9.97
CA LYS A 102 -9.22 10.26 -11.30
C LYS A 102 -9.51 8.77 -11.29
N THR A 103 -9.03 8.05 -10.27
CA THR A 103 -9.28 6.61 -10.14
C THR A 103 -10.76 6.35 -9.89
N ALA A 104 -11.39 7.12 -9.00
CA ALA A 104 -12.82 7.05 -8.74
C ALA A 104 -13.66 7.29 -10.02
N ALA A 105 -13.31 8.32 -10.80
CA ALA A 105 -13.98 8.62 -12.07
C ALA A 105 -13.83 7.47 -13.09
N MET A 106 -12.63 6.88 -13.20
CA MET A 106 -12.37 5.72 -14.06
C MET A 106 -13.20 4.51 -13.62
N VAL A 107 -13.20 4.17 -12.33
CA VAL A 107 -13.99 3.06 -11.76
C VAL A 107 -15.48 3.22 -12.08
N ARG A 108 -16.03 4.44 -11.91
CA ARG A 108 -17.44 4.70 -12.24
C ARG A 108 -17.71 4.59 -13.74
N ARG A 109 -16.80 5.09 -14.58
CA ARG A 109 -16.93 4.99 -16.05
C ARG A 109 -16.92 3.53 -16.52
N LEU A 110 -16.14 2.67 -15.86
CA LEU A 110 -16.05 1.25 -16.20
C LEU A 110 -17.13 0.39 -15.53
N GLY A 111 -17.98 0.95 -14.66
CA GLY A 111 -19.02 0.18 -13.97
C GLY A 111 -18.46 -0.82 -12.94
N LEU A 112 -17.37 -0.46 -12.25
CA LEU A 112 -16.66 -1.36 -11.31
C LEU A 112 -16.88 -1.00 -9.84
N GLN A 113 -17.86 -0.14 -9.53
CA GLN A 113 -18.01 0.47 -8.19
C GLN A 113 -18.28 -0.55 -7.08
N ASP A 114 -18.93 -1.66 -7.42
CA ASP A 114 -19.32 -2.75 -6.52
C ASP A 114 -18.15 -3.63 -6.08
N ARG A 115 -17.02 -3.55 -6.77
CA ARG A 115 -15.83 -4.39 -6.58
C ARG A 115 -14.52 -3.63 -6.66
N ALA A 116 -14.55 -2.33 -6.43
CA ALA A 116 -13.38 -1.46 -6.40
C ALA A 116 -13.20 -0.85 -5.01
N ILE A 117 -11.97 -0.85 -4.52
CA ILE A 117 -11.55 -0.24 -3.26
C ILE A 117 -10.41 0.73 -3.53
N LEU A 118 -10.54 1.98 -3.07
CA LEU A 118 -9.51 3.01 -3.17
C LEU A 118 -8.70 3.04 -1.88
N LYS A 119 -7.43 2.64 -1.93
CA LYS A 119 -6.52 2.67 -0.79
C LYS A 119 -5.58 3.87 -0.91
N PHE A 120 -5.49 4.72 0.11
CA PHE A 120 -4.63 5.91 0.09
C PHE A 120 -4.20 6.31 1.50
N ASN A 121 -3.09 7.05 1.63
CA ASN A 121 -2.71 7.62 2.92
C ASN A 121 -3.83 8.56 3.42
N SER A 122 -4.28 8.35 4.66
CA SER A 122 -5.33 9.12 5.31
C SER A 122 -5.06 10.63 5.25
N THR A 123 -3.79 11.06 5.29
CA THR A 123 -3.46 12.49 5.28
C THR A 123 -3.50 13.14 3.89
N LEU A 124 -3.80 12.41 2.81
CA LEU A 124 -4.02 12.99 1.48
C LEU A 124 -5.36 13.71 1.35
N VAL A 125 -6.35 13.35 2.17
CA VAL A 125 -7.71 13.87 2.10
C VAL A 125 -8.30 13.96 3.51
N SER A 126 -9.15 14.95 3.79
CA SER A 126 -9.79 15.04 5.11
C SER A 126 -11.05 14.16 5.15
N PRO A 127 -11.53 13.76 6.35
CA PRO A 127 -12.83 13.11 6.48
C PRO A 127 -13.97 13.91 5.84
N GLY A 128 -13.90 15.25 5.90
CA GLY A 128 -14.92 16.14 5.32
C GLY A 128 -14.95 16.16 3.79
N SER A 129 -13.85 15.84 3.11
CA SER A 129 -13.77 15.85 1.63
C SER A 129 -13.64 14.46 1.01
N VAL A 130 -13.40 13.40 1.79
CA VAL A 130 -13.17 12.07 1.23
C VAL A 130 -14.31 11.58 0.34
N LEU A 131 -15.58 11.85 0.71
CA LEU A 131 -16.73 11.41 -0.08
C LEU A 131 -16.76 12.05 -1.48
N SER A 132 -16.40 13.33 -1.60
CA SER A 132 -16.35 14.01 -2.90
C SER A 132 -15.19 13.50 -3.74
N GLU A 133 -14.04 13.25 -3.13
CA GLU A 133 -12.85 12.74 -3.83
C GLU A 133 -13.03 11.29 -4.29
N THR A 134 -13.55 10.41 -3.44
CA THR A 134 -13.80 9.00 -3.78
C THR A 134 -15.05 8.83 -4.63
N ARG A 135 -15.90 9.86 -4.74
CA ARG A 135 -17.17 9.83 -5.49
C ARG A 135 -18.09 8.69 -5.07
N GLY A 136 -18.03 8.32 -3.78
CA GLY A 136 -18.80 7.23 -3.17
C GLY A 136 -18.25 5.82 -3.41
N ILE A 137 -17.06 5.66 -3.99
CA ILE A 137 -16.40 4.36 -4.09
C ILE A 137 -15.85 3.94 -2.73
N ASN A 138 -15.90 2.64 -2.44
CA ASN A 138 -15.34 2.07 -1.23
C ASN A 138 -13.86 2.45 -1.07
N PHE A 139 -13.41 2.72 0.15
CA PHE A 139 -12.06 3.19 0.40
C PHE A 139 -11.47 2.68 1.71
N VAL A 140 -10.14 2.66 1.74
CA VAL A 140 -9.28 2.22 2.84
C VAL A 140 -8.26 3.32 3.12
N PRO A 141 -8.47 4.15 4.16
CA PRO A 141 -7.45 5.09 4.60
C PRO A 141 -6.30 4.33 5.27
N VAL A 142 -5.06 4.71 4.93
CA VAL A 142 -3.84 4.16 5.51
C VAL A 142 -3.32 5.12 6.57
N ILE A 143 -2.99 4.61 7.75
CA ILE A 143 -2.38 5.38 8.83
C ILE A 143 -1.09 4.71 9.28
N GLY A 144 -0.04 5.51 9.47
CA GLY A 144 1.23 5.07 10.02
C GLY A 144 1.78 6.10 11.01
N THR A 145 2.85 5.75 11.71
CA THR A 145 3.49 6.61 12.71
C THR A 145 3.80 8.01 12.15
N GLY A 146 4.33 8.10 10.91
CA GLY A 146 4.62 9.39 10.26
C GLY A 146 3.41 10.26 9.92
N SER A 147 2.19 9.73 10.01
CA SER A 147 0.95 10.49 9.78
C SER A 147 0.36 11.08 11.07
N LEU A 148 0.77 10.57 12.24
CA LEU A 148 0.14 10.93 13.52
C LEU A 148 0.32 12.41 13.86
N ASP A 149 1.53 12.94 13.70
CA ASP A 149 1.82 14.35 14.02
C ASP A 149 1.03 15.29 13.10
N GLN A 150 0.97 14.98 11.80
CA GLN A 150 0.17 15.75 10.85
C GLN A 150 -1.31 15.78 11.25
N ILE A 151 -1.85 14.67 11.76
CA ILE A 151 -3.23 14.62 12.25
C ILE A 151 -3.38 15.51 13.49
N VAL A 152 -2.50 15.38 14.48
CA VAL A 152 -2.52 16.14 15.74
C VAL A 152 -2.46 17.65 15.50
N ASP A 153 -1.63 18.08 14.55
CA ASP A 153 -1.35 19.49 14.31
C ASP A 153 -2.44 20.19 13.49
N HIS A 154 -3.32 19.44 12.79
CA HIS A 154 -4.28 20.01 11.85
C HIS A 154 -5.75 19.64 12.11
N TYR A 155 -6.04 18.59 12.90
CA TYR A 155 -7.40 18.08 13.07
C TYR A 155 -7.82 18.01 14.53
N HIS A 156 -9.10 18.29 14.77
CA HIS A 156 -9.73 18.30 16.10
C HIS A 156 -8.97 19.13 17.15
N LEU A 157 -8.51 20.33 16.77
CA LEU A 157 -7.71 21.21 17.64
C LEU A 157 -8.45 21.61 18.93
N GLU A 158 -9.77 21.46 18.97
CA GLU A 158 -10.60 21.60 20.17
C GLU A 158 -10.36 20.52 21.24
N LYS A 159 -9.73 19.39 20.90
CA LYS A 159 -9.35 18.34 21.85
C LYS A 159 -8.02 18.66 22.52
N SER A 160 -7.92 18.33 23.81
CA SER A 160 -6.78 18.70 24.66
C SER A 160 -5.58 17.77 24.49
N SER A 161 -5.77 16.50 24.14
CA SER A 161 -4.67 15.54 23.97
C SER A 161 -4.46 15.09 22.51
N PRO A 162 -3.20 14.83 22.09
CA PRO A 162 -2.88 14.27 20.77
C PRO A 162 -3.66 12.97 20.45
N SER A 163 -3.79 12.07 21.44
CA SER A 163 -4.49 10.80 21.25
C SER A 163 -5.99 10.98 20.98
N GLU A 164 -6.65 11.92 21.66
CA GLU A 164 -8.06 12.25 21.39
C GLU A 164 -8.27 12.83 19.99
N ARG A 165 -7.31 13.63 19.49
CA ARG A 165 -7.38 14.20 18.13
C ARG A 165 -7.33 13.12 17.07
N VAL A 166 -6.36 12.22 17.20
CA VAL A 166 -6.19 11.07 16.31
C VAL A 166 -7.40 10.13 16.38
N ALA A 167 -7.91 9.85 17.58
CA ALA A 167 -9.10 9.03 17.77
C ALA A 167 -10.36 9.65 17.11
N ALA A 168 -10.58 10.95 17.30
CA ALA A 168 -11.69 11.67 16.67
C ALA A 168 -11.58 11.64 15.13
N TYR A 169 -10.39 11.90 14.60
CA TYR A 169 -10.11 11.85 13.16
C TYR A 169 -10.42 10.48 12.54
N VAL A 170 -10.00 9.40 13.22
CA VAL A 170 -10.29 8.02 12.82
C VAL A 170 -11.78 7.73 12.83
N ASN A 171 -12.49 8.17 13.88
CA ASN A 171 -13.93 7.99 14.01
C ASN A 171 -14.71 8.73 12.92
N ASP A 172 -14.27 9.93 12.52
CA ASP A 172 -14.90 10.69 11.45
C ASP A 172 -14.77 9.97 10.09
N PHE A 173 -13.59 9.42 9.80
CA PHE A 173 -13.41 8.56 8.62
C PHE A 173 -14.28 7.30 8.68
N ALA A 174 -14.31 6.61 9.82
CA ALA A 174 -15.06 5.37 9.98
C ALA A 174 -16.58 5.55 9.81
N LYS A 175 -17.09 6.77 10.01
CA LYS A 175 -18.49 7.14 9.80
C LYS A 175 -18.81 7.65 8.39
N THR A 176 -17.81 7.79 7.54
CA THR A 176 -18.01 8.29 6.18
C THR A 176 -18.47 7.17 5.25
N ALA A 177 -19.45 7.45 4.39
CA ALA A 177 -19.96 6.49 3.42
C ALA A 177 -18.86 5.99 2.49
N GLY A 178 -18.77 4.65 2.34
CA GLY A 178 -17.73 3.98 1.56
C GLY A 178 -16.51 3.54 2.37
N PHE A 179 -16.40 3.88 3.66
CA PHE A 179 -15.32 3.36 4.49
C PHE A 179 -15.41 1.82 4.63
N VAL A 180 -14.28 1.12 4.44
CA VAL A 180 -14.20 -0.35 4.59
C VAL A 180 -13.47 -0.74 5.88
N TYR A 181 -12.21 -0.31 6.01
CA TYR A 181 -11.35 -0.56 7.16
C TYR A 181 -10.18 0.44 7.14
N PHE A 182 -9.45 0.61 8.24
CA PHE A 182 -8.18 1.32 8.25
C PHE A 182 -7.02 0.36 8.00
N GLU A 183 -6.18 0.61 6.99
CA GLU A 183 -4.88 -0.07 6.95
C GLU A 183 -3.94 0.64 7.92
N VAL A 184 -3.65 -0.02 9.03
CA VAL A 184 -2.73 0.50 10.04
C VAL A 184 -1.36 -0.10 9.77
N ARG A 185 -0.35 0.74 9.54
CA ARG A 185 1.04 0.33 9.29
C ARG A 185 1.74 -0.07 10.58
N ASN A 186 1.14 -1.01 11.30
CA ASN A 186 1.70 -1.59 12.51
C ASN A 186 3.03 -2.27 12.17
N LYS A 187 4.10 -1.81 12.81
CA LYS A 187 5.45 -2.38 12.63
C LYS A 187 5.90 -3.18 13.83
N MET A 188 5.32 -2.97 15.00
CA MET A 188 5.81 -3.56 16.24
C MET A 188 4.69 -4.38 16.87
N PHE A 189 4.95 -5.67 17.08
CA PHE A 189 3.98 -6.57 17.70
C PHE A 189 4.60 -7.34 18.87
N THR A 190 3.77 -7.70 19.84
CA THR A 190 4.11 -8.62 20.94
C THR A 190 3.06 -9.72 21.06
N GLY A 191 3.47 -10.88 21.56
CA GLY A 191 2.58 -12.01 21.78
C GLY A 191 3.26 -13.35 21.49
N PRO A 192 2.60 -14.48 21.80
CA PRO A 192 3.09 -15.79 21.42
C PRO A 192 3.14 -15.91 19.89
N ARG A 193 4.10 -16.67 19.36
CA ARG A 193 4.14 -17.05 17.94
C ARG A 193 3.47 -18.40 17.67
N SER A 194 3.06 -19.13 18.71
CA SER A 194 2.56 -20.50 18.61
C SER A 194 1.23 -20.67 19.34
N GLY A 195 0.36 -21.47 18.74
CA GLY A 195 -0.91 -21.90 19.31
C GLY A 195 -1.98 -20.82 19.34
N ASN A 196 -2.84 -20.78 18.33
CA ASN A 196 -4.22 -20.23 18.30
C ASN A 196 -4.53 -18.95 19.10
N SER A 197 -3.54 -18.11 19.40
CA SER A 197 -3.69 -17.04 20.37
C SER A 197 -3.87 -15.72 19.65
N PHE A 198 -5.09 -15.20 19.74
CA PHE A 198 -5.44 -13.81 19.44
C PHE A 198 -4.85 -12.83 20.48
N ASP A 199 -3.86 -13.25 21.29
CA ASP A 199 -3.19 -12.42 22.30
C ASP A 199 -2.10 -11.51 21.72
N THR A 200 -1.98 -11.46 20.38
CA THR A 200 -1.08 -10.50 19.72
C THR A 200 -1.52 -9.08 20.03
N LYS A 201 -0.56 -8.23 20.39
CA LYS A 201 -0.75 -6.80 20.66
C LYS A 201 0.14 -5.97 19.76
N VAL A 202 -0.30 -4.76 19.48
CA VAL A 202 0.51 -3.74 18.82
C VAL A 202 1.29 -2.97 19.88
N ASP A 203 2.60 -2.88 19.68
CA ASP A 203 3.51 -2.06 20.46
C ASP A 203 3.80 -0.73 19.75
N GLY A 204 4.48 0.18 20.44
CA GLY A 204 5.06 1.37 19.84
C GLY A 204 4.04 2.49 19.57
N PRO A 205 4.36 3.42 18.65
CA PRO A 205 3.60 4.67 18.47
C PRO A 205 2.14 4.47 18.08
N LEU A 206 1.82 3.35 17.42
CA LEU A 206 0.46 3.05 16.97
C LEU A 206 -0.37 2.31 18.04
N SER A 207 0.20 1.87 19.16
CA SER A 207 -0.52 1.06 20.17
C SER A 207 -1.82 1.72 20.68
N GLN A 208 -1.81 3.02 20.97
CA GLN A 208 -2.99 3.73 21.50
C GLN A 208 -4.13 3.81 20.47
N ILE A 209 -3.83 4.15 19.21
CA ILE A 209 -4.85 4.24 18.16
C ILE A 209 -5.44 2.87 17.83
N ASN A 210 -4.62 1.82 17.84
CA ASN A 210 -5.03 0.44 17.64
C ASN A 210 -5.99 -0.01 18.76
N PHE A 211 -5.67 0.30 20.01
CA PHE A 211 -6.54 0.04 21.16
C PHE A 211 -7.88 0.78 21.04
N TYR A 212 -7.85 2.05 20.67
CA TYR A 212 -9.07 2.84 20.44
C TYR A 212 -9.95 2.25 19.33
N MET A 213 -9.36 1.90 18.19
CA MET A 213 -10.07 1.28 17.07
C MET A 213 -10.69 -0.07 17.47
N ALA A 214 -9.96 -0.89 18.25
CA ALA A 214 -10.48 -2.15 18.77
C ALA A 214 -11.68 -1.94 19.71
N LEU A 215 -11.59 -1.01 20.66
CA LEU A 215 -12.70 -0.66 21.55
C LEU A 215 -13.92 -0.10 20.81
N SER A 216 -13.68 0.63 19.71
CA SER A 216 -14.73 1.26 18.91
C SER A 216 -15.25 0.36 17.78
N HIS A 217 -14.82 -0.90 17.72
CA HIS A 217 -15.15 -1.85 16.66
C HIS A 217 -14.86 -1.33 15.24
N ILE A 218 -13.82 -0.52 15.07
CA ILE A 218 -13.37 -0.03 13.77
C ILE A 218 -12.47 -1.10 13.14
N PRO A 219 -12.82 -1.64 11.96
CA PRO A 219 -12.02 -2.69 11.31
C PRO A 219 -10.62 -2.20 10.94
N GLN A 220 -9.64 -3.07 11.15
CA GLN A 220 -8.23 -2.79 10.90
C GLN A 220 -7.64 -3.82 9.94
N GLY A 221 -6.78 -3.35 9.05
CA GLY A 221 -6.03 -4.17 8.12
C GLY A 221 -4.55 -3.88 8.21
N GLY A 222 -3.74 -4.80 7.68
CA GLY A 222 -2.29 -4.68 7.66
C GLY A 222 -1.70 -5.20 6.35
N TYR A 223 -0.49 -4.73 6.06
CA TYR A 223 0.31 -5.19 4.92
C TYR A 223 1.55 -5.94 5.39
N SER A 224 1.71 -7.18 4.90
CA SER A 224 2.86 -8.04 5.14
C SER A 224 3.72 -8.08 3.88
N PRO A 225 4.87 -7.37 3.87
CA PRO A 225 5.76 -7.36 2.73
C PRO A 225 6.51 -8.70 2.63
N TYR A 226 6.94 -9.04 1.43
CA TYR A 226 7.89 -10.14 1.23
C TYR A 226 9.24 -9.61 0.76
N THR A 227 10.32 -10.19 1.27
CA THR A 227 11.65 -9.79 0.84
C THR A 227 11.91 -10.24 -0.59
N GLU A 228 12.00 -9.27 -1.49
CA GLU A 228 12.09 -9.55 -2.92
C GLU A 228 13.55 -9.75 -3.39
N HIS A 229 14.54 -9.19 -2.70
CA HIS A 229 15.90 -9.07 -3.23
C HIS A 229 17.06 -9.36 -2.29
N TYR A 230 18.20 -9.52 -2.97
CA TYR A 230 19.51 -9.70 -2.39
C TYR A 230 20.15 -8.32 -2.17
N ALA A 231 20.49 -7.97 -0.92
CA ALA A 231 21.16 -6.69 -0.63
C ALA A 231 22.50 -6.53 -1.35
N THR A 232 23.14 -7.67 -1.61
CA THR A 232 24.35 -7.87 -2.41
C THR A 232 24.25 -9.25 -3.08
N PRO A 233 24.99 -9.56 -4.16
CA PRO A 233 24.97 -10.89 -4.80
C PRO A 233 25.21 -12.08 -3.84
N SER A 234 25.80 -11.84 -2.67
CA SER A 234 26.10 -12.82 -1.63
C SER A 234 25.13 -12.84 -0.44
N GLN A 235 24.09 -12.00 -0.42
CA GLN A 235 23.14 -11.89 0.70
C GLN A 235 21.68 -12.07 0.25
N PRO A 236 21.22 -13.32 0.07
CA PRO A 236 19.81 -13.64 -0.18
C PRO A 236 18.88 -13.07 0.86
N GLY A 237 17.75 -12.52 0.39
CA GLY A 237 16.55 -12.33 1.21
C GLY A 237 16.66 -11.27 2.29
N MET A 238 17.38 -10.17 2.02
CA MET A 238 17.53 -9.08 3.00
C MET A 238 17.02 -7.72 2.51
N GLY A 239 16.53 -7.57 1.28
CA GLY A 239 16.25 -6.26 0.71
C GLY A 239 14.91 -6.09 -0.01
N TYR A 240 14.39 -4.88 0.05
CA TYR A 240 13.23 -4.37 -0.67
C TYR A 240 13.68 -3.30 -1.68
N TYR A 241 12.84 -2.95 -2.64
CA TYR A 241 13.08 -1.77 -3.46
C TYR A 241 12.61 -0.50 -2.76
N TYR A 242 13.44 0.54 -2.80
CA TYR A 242 13.03 1.90 -2.54
C TYR A 242 11.95 2.32 -3.56
N VAL A 243 11.15 3.31 -3.19
CA VAL A 243 10.12 3.85 -4.09
C VAL A 243 10.69 4.42 -5.39
N ASP A 244 11.97 4.81 -5.42
CA ASP A 244 12.68 5.26 -6.63
C ASP A 244 13.12 4.10 -7.54
N GLY A 245 12.87 2.85 -7.16
CA GLY A 245 13.26 1.64 -7.89
C GLY A 245 14.67 1.13 -7.58
N HIS A 246 15.43 1.80 -6.71
CA HIS A 246 16.72 1.26 -6.27
C HIS A 246 16.58 0.13 -5.27
N CYS A 247 17.54 -0.77 -5.31
CA CYS A 247 17.76 -1.76 -4.27
C CYS A 247 18.85 -1.25 -3.31
N CYS A 248 19.00 -1.77 -2.09
CA CYS A 248 18.16 -2.73 -1.40
C CYS A 248 17.88 -2.19 0.00
N GLN A 249 16.67 -1.67 0.17
CA GLN A 249 16.22 -1.08 1.41
C GLN A 249 15.97 -2.18 2.44
N LEU A 250 16.36 -1.99 3.69
CA LEU A 250 15.94 -2.84 4.82
C LEU A 250 14.59 -2.34 5.36
N LEU A 251 13.76 -3.20 5.96
CA LEU A 251 12.53 -2.71 6.62
C LEU A 251 12.84 -1.69 7.72
N THR A 252 13.95 -1.88 8.43
CA THR A 252 14.41 -0.97 9.48
C THR A 252 14.71 0.45 8.96
N ASP A 253 15.00 0.59 7.66
CA ASP A 253 15.21 1.91 7.03
C ASP A 253 13.89 2.68 6.88
N ASN A 254 12.74 2.02 7.08
CA ASN A 254 11.41 2.63 7.06
C ASN A 254 10.89 2.95 8.47
N HIS A 255 11.72 2.99 9.52
CA HIS A 255 11.26 3.41 10.84
C HIS A 255 10.84 4.89 10.82
N ASP A 256 9.59 5.14 11.20
CA ASP A 256 9.03 6.48 11.27
C ASP A 256 9.15 7.02 12.72
N ARG A 257 9.00 8.33 12.85
CA ARG A 257 9.02 9.04 14.14
C ARG A 257 7.79 9.91 14.27
N SER A 258 7.32 10.05 15.49
CA SER A 258 6.28 10.97 15.92
C SER A 258 6.77 11.71 17.17
N GLY A 259 6.62 13.04 17.18
CA GLY A 259 6.91 13.88 18.32
C GLY A 259 5.97 13.62 19.50
N TYR A 260 4.73 13.20 19.24
CA TYR A 260 3.72 12.95 20.27
C TYR A 260 3.62 11.49 20.74
N PHE A 261 3.96 10.52 19.88
CA PHE A 261 3.71 9.10 20.12
C PHE A 261 4.98 8.24 20.16
N GLY A 262 6.14 8.80 19.85
CA GLY A 262 7.43 8.10 19.89
C GLY A 262 7.90 7.60 18.53
N THR A 263 8.82 6.63 18.52
CA THR A 263 9.52 6.16 17.31
C THR A 263 9.34 4.66 17.13
N ASP A 264 9.25 4.23 15.88
CA ASP A 264 9.32 2.81 15.54
C ASP A 264 10.72 2.27 15.84
N ALA A 265 10.80 1.22 16.66
CA ALA A 265 12.09 0.64 17.08
C ALA A 265 12.45 -0.66 16.32
N ARG A 266 11.46 -1.30 15.71
CA ARG A 266 11.59 -2.53 14.92
C ARG A 266 10.46 -2.63 13.90
N ASP A 267 10.62 -3.54 12.95
CA ASP A 267 9.63 -3.85 11.94
C ASP A 267 9.41 -5.36 11.81
N ASP A 268 8.30 -5.82 12.38
CA ASP A 268 7.86 -7.19 12.47
C ASP A 268 6.82 -7.54 11.37
N ARG A 269 6.61 -6.67 10.36
CA ARG A 269 5.56 -6.88 9.33
C ARG A 269 5.77 -8.12 8.46
N GLU A 270 6.99 -8.63 8.40
CA GLU A 270 7.32 -9.90 7.76
C GLU A 270 6.79 -11.12 8.54
N VAL A 271 6.45 -10.95 9.82
CA VAL A 271 5.91 -12.02 10.67
C VAL A 271 4.41 -12.18 10.41
N LEU A 272 4.08 -13.05 9.45
CA LEU A 272 2.70 -13.32 9.04
C LEU A 272 1.77 -13.68 10.20
N HIS A 273 2.25 -14.40 11.21
CA HIS A 273 1.47 -14.73 12.39
C HIS A 273 0.84 -13.49 13.04
N TYR A 274 1.62 -12.45 13.30
CA TYR A 274 1.11 -11.22 13.91
C TYR A 274 0.14 -10.48 12.98
N MET A 275 0.46 -10.47 11.68
CA MET A 275 -0.36 -9.83 10.67
C MET A 275 -1.74 -10.47 10.54
N VAL A 276 -1.82 -11.79 10.68
CA VAL A 276 -3.07 -12.56 10.64
C VAL A 276 -3.79 -12.54 11.99
N SER A 277 -3.07 -12.60 13.12
CA SER A 277 -3.65 -12.62 14.48
C SER A 277 -4.39 -11.34 14.80
N TYR A 278 -3.86 -10.20 14.36
CA TYR A 278 -4.33 -8.89 14.79
C TYR A 278 -5.29 -8.22 13.80
N ASN A 279 -5.10 -8.41 12.50
CA ASN A 279 -5.81 -7.65 11.47
C ASN A 279 -7.02 -8.41 10.92
N ALA A 280 -8.12 -7.70 10.67
CA ALA A 280 -9.30 -8.23 9.99
C ALA A 280 -9.04 -8.50 8.49
N VAL A 281 -8.11 -7.74 7.90
CA VAL A 281 -7.68 -7.87 6.50
C VAL A 281 -6.15 -7.86 6.43
N THR A 282 -5.57 -8.86 5.77
CA THR A 282 -4.12 -8.90 5.51
C THR A 282 -3.87 -8.87 4.01
N ILE A 283 -3.12 -7.86 3.56
CA ILE A 283 -2.54 -7.81 2.21
C ILE A 283 -1.14 -8.40 2.30
N SER A 284 -0.81 -9.39 1.47
CA SER A 284 0.52 -10.00 1.46
C SER A 284 1.02 -10.22 0.05
N ASP A 285 2.31 -9.98 -0.16
CA ASP A 285 2.99 -10.29 -1.43
C ASP A 285 3.11 -11.80 -1.67
N ILE A 286 2.99 -12.63 -0.62
CA ILE A 286 2.84 -14.08 -0.73
C ILE A 286 1.49 -14.52 -0.17
N ALA A 287 0.46 -14.35 -1.00
CA ALA A 287 -0.89 -14.76 -0.68
C ALA A 287 -0.98 -16.23 -0.18
N ALA A 288 -0.23 -17.16 -0.78
CA ALA A 288 -0.25 -18.56 -0.37
C ALA A 288 0.25 -18.80 1.06
N ALA A 289 1.30 -18.09 1.49
CA ALA A 289 1.85 -18.20 2.84
C ALA A 289 0.90 -17.57 3.87
N ALA A 290 0.36 -16.38 3.57
CA ALA A 290 -0.64 -15.74 4.41
C ALA A 290 -1.90 -16.62 4.58
N MET A 291 -2.37 -17.25 3.50
CA MET A 291 -3.49 -18.19 3.54
C MET A 291 -3.19 -19.45 4.35
N SER A 292 -1.95 -19.96 4.26
CA SER A 292 -1.52 -21.11 5.08
C SER A 292 -1.51 -20.77 6.56
N GLU A 293 -0.95 -19.63 6.94
CA GLU A 293 -0.91 -19.15 8.32
C GLU A 293 -2.33 -18.96 8.88
N ALA A 294 -3.20 -18.26 8.14
CA ALA A 294 -4.60 -18.08 8.50
C ALA A 294 -5.32 -19.41 8.77
N ARG A 295 -5.12 -20.42 7.92
CA ARG A 295 -5.70 -21.75 8.14
C ARG A 295 -5.15 -22.44 9.38
N GLN A 296 -3.85 -22.35 9.64
CA GLN A 296 -3.23 -22.94 10.83
C GLN A 296 -3.75 -22.33 12.12
N MET A 297 -4.08 -21.04 12.10
CA MET A 297 -4.66 -20.30 13.23
C MET A 297 -6.17 -20.47 13.37
N GLY A 298 -6.79 -21.35 12.57
CA GLY A 298 -8.22 -21.59 12.59
C GLY A 298 -9.06 -20.43 12.04
N ALA A 299 -8.44 -19.41 11.44
CA ALA A 299 -9.19 -18.36 10.75
C ALA A 299 -9.95 -19.00 9.59
N ARG A 300 -11.28 -18.82 9.59
CA ARG A 300 -12.15 -19.12 8.44
C ARG A 300 -12.13 -20.60 7.99
N ALA A 301 -12.13 -21.54 8.95
CA ALA A 301 -12.44 -22.96 8.66
C ALA A 301 -13.76 -23.12 7.88
N GLU A 302 -14.70 -22.18 8.04
CA GLU A 302 -16.01 -22.20 7.38
C GLU A 302 -16.05 -21.46 6.03
N GLU A 303 -15.18 -20.47 5.78
CA GLU A 303 -15.17 -19.69 4.53
C GLU A 303 -14.21 -20.25 3.47
N SER A 304 -13.47 -21.31 3.78
CA SER A 304 -12.66 -22.09 2.81
C SER A 304 -13.51 -22.82 1.75
N LYS A 305 -14.84 -22.61 1.73
CA LYS A 305 -15.81 -23.04 0.72
C LYS A 305 -16.01 -22.01 -0.41
N LEU A 306 -15.02 -21.18 -0.72
CA LEU A 306 -14.96 -20.56 -2.05
C LEU A 306 -14.54 -21.67 -3.02
N TYR A 307 -15.56 -22.36 -3.53
CA TYR A 307 -15.48 -23.39 -4.55
C TYR A 307 -14.70 -22.85 -5.76
N TYR A 308 -13.58 -23.50 -6.07
CA TYR A 308 -13.03 -23.53 -7.43
C TYR A 308 -13.78 -24.59 -8.24
#